data_AF-A0A4V0PW37-F1
#
_entry.id   AF-A0A4V0PW37-F1
#
_cell.length_a   1.000
_cell.length_b   1.000
_cell.length_c   1.000
_cell.angle_alpha   90.00
_cell.angle_beta   90.00
_cell.angle_gamma   90.00
#
_symmetry.space_group_name_H-M   'P 1'
#
loop_
_entity.id
_entity.type
_entity.pdbx_description
1 polymer ?
#
loop_
_entity_poly.entity_id
_entity_poly.type
_entity_poly.pdbx_seq_one_letter_code
_entity_poly.pdbx_strand_id
1 'polypeptide(L)'
;MATKRTRPPILPRNYQDPTGADALERRAMKDFSRRMNKIGKAYKSALDKIPSSLAVNARYEYQLNPTLLSIILNDASYLVDQVLLDGDEYDLWFYEYIDLAAEKGTGQAFYNLSKQSPVYAAGRESLAAILASDPYQQRMALVHARVFEEMKGLSADVKRDMARVLTDGVGRGLNPRDIARNLTAQAGIEKRRANRIARTEVTTALRRAKWDEDQEANDLFGLKTLLVHISALSPTTRHTHAVRHAHLYTNEEVREWYAKDANSINCKCSQQSVLVDGDGRPQFPDAITKLKQEYKSMQARGYAWAEK
;
A
#
# COMPACT_ATOMS: atom_id res chain seq x y z
N MET A 1 24.07 41.91 2.03
CA MET A 1 22.90 41.11 2.48
C MET A 1 23.35 39.67 2.59
N ALA A 2 23.36 39.08 3.79
CA ALA A 2 23.71 37.67 3.94
C ALA A 2 22.68 36.82 3.19
N THR A 3 23.08 36.19 2.10
CA THR A 3 22.28 35.20 1.37
C THR A 3 21.81 34.17 2.40
N LYS A 4 20.52 34.21 2.76
CA LYS A 4 19.92 33.31 3.73
C LYS A 4 20.09 31.89 3.16
N ARG A 5 21.12 31.16 3.62
CA ARG A 5 21.48 29.84 3.09
C ARG A 5 20.26 28.93 3.20
N THR A 6 19.78 28.46 2.06
CA THR A 6 18.72 27.45 2.00
C THR A 6 19.15 26.24 2.79
N ARG A 7 18.26 25.75 3.67
CA ARG A 7 18.57 24.61 4.53
C ARG A 7 18.41 23.30 3.75
N PRO A 8 19.09 22.22 4.13
CA PRO A 8 18.99 20.95 3.43
C PRO A 8 17.59 20.33 3.53
N PRO A 9 17.13 19.61 2.48
CA PRO A 9 15.96 18.75 2.59
C PRO A 9 16.14 17.72 3.71
N ILE A 10 15.03 17.28 4.30
CA ILE A 10 15.01 16.25 5.33
C ILE A 10 15.04 14.89 4.64
N LEU A 11 16.20 14.22 4.72
CA LEU A 11 16.36 12.85 4.22
C LEU A 11 15.83 11.83 5.25
N PRO A 12 15.37 10.64 4.81
CA PRO A 12 14.90 9.61 5.72
C PRO A 12 16.02 9.15 6.66
N ARG A 13 15.64 8.86 7.91
CA ARG A 13 16.58 8.34 8.92
C ARG A 13 16.99 6.90 8.66
N ASN A 14 16.11 6.11 8.05
CA ASN A 14 16.33 4.72 7.69
C ASN A 14 16.17 4.56 6.17
N TYR A 15 17.27 4.34 5.45
CA TYR A 15 17.21 4.13 4.00
C TYR A 15 16.61 2.80 3.59
N GLN A 16 16.51 1.80 4.49
CA GLN A 16 15.81 0.54 4.19
C GLN A 16 14.28 0.67 4.28
N ASP A 17 13.80 1.76 4.89
CA ASP A 17 12.39 2.17 4.92
C ASP A 17 12.27 3.69 4.66
N PRO A 18 12.51 4.14 3.41
CA PRO A 18 12.48 5.57 3.06
C PRO A 18 11.13 6.27 3.34
N THR A 19 10.04 5.51 3.39
CA THR A 19 8.69 6.02 3.66
C THR A 19 8.45 6.17 5.17
N GLY A 20 9.12 5.33 5.98
CA GLY A 20 8.87 5.20 7.41
C GLY A 20 7.52 4.53 7.71
N ALA A 21 6.90 3.86 6.73
CA ALA A 21 5.55 3.31 6.84
C ALA A 21 5.53 1.83 7.25
N ASP A 22 6.68 1.17 7.34
CA ASP A 22 6.78 -0.28 7.53
C ASP A 22 6.07 -0.78 8.79
N ALA A 23 6.11 -0.03 9.90
CA ALA A 23 5.36 -0.38 11.11
C ALA A 23 3.83 -0.32 10.91
N LEU A 24 3.35 0.69 10.17
CA LEU A 24 1.93 0.87 9.85
C LEU A 24 1.45 -0.23 8.88
N GLU A 25 2.25 -0.53 7.84
CA GLU A 25 2.01 -1.64 6.92
C GLU A 25 1.91 -2.98 7.66
N ARG A 26 2.80 -3.26 8.61
CA ARG A 26 2.76 -4.50 9.43
C ARG A 26 1.51 -4.57 10.29
N ARG A 27 1.03 -3.45 10.85
CA ARG A 27 -0.23 -3.40 11.60
C ARG A 27 -1.41 -3.75 10.70
N ALA A 28 -1.51 -3.10 9.53
CA ALA A 28 -2.54 -3.40 8.53
C ALA A 28 -2.52 -4.88 8.10
N MET A 29 -1.33 -5.41 7.77
CA MET A 29 -1.16 -6.82 7.41
C MET A 29 -1.59 -7.78 8.53
N LYS A 30 -1.34 -7.43 9.80
CA LYS A 30 -1.79 -8.24 10.94
C LYS A 30 -3.32 -8.27 11.02
N ASP A 31 -3.98 -7.17 10.73
CA ASP A 31 -5.44 -7.13 10.74
C ASP A 31 -6.06 -7.89 9.57
N PHE A 32 -5.53 -7.71 8.36
CA PHE A 32 -5.83 -8.59 7.22
C PHE A 32 -5.64 -10.06 7.55
N SER A 33 -4.56 -10.41 8.26
CA SER A 33 -4.30 -11.79 8.68
C SER A 33 -5.40 -12.33 9.59
N ARG A 34 -5.91 -11.54 10.54
CA ARG A 34 -7.01 -11.92 11.43
C ARG A 34 -8.30 -12.11 10.65
N ARG A 35 -8.62 -11.17 9.75
CA ARG A 35 -9.79 -11.18 8.88
C ARG A 35 -9.79 -12.42 7.96
N MET A 36 -8.66 -12.73 7.33
CA MET A 36 -8.49 -13.95 6.50
C MET A 36 -8.61 -15.24 7.32
N ASN A 37 -8.09 -15.27 8.54
CA ASN A 37 -8.27 -16.43 9.43
C ASN A 37 -9.75 -16.63 9.81
N LYS A 38 -10.52 -15.55 10.03
CA LYS A 38 -11.96 -15.59 10.30
C LYS A 38 -12.72 -16.17 9.10
N ILE A 39 -12.39 -15.71 7.89
CA ILE A 39 -12.96 -16.23 6.63
C ILE A 39 -12.64 -17.72 6.45
N GLY A 40 -11.38 -18.11 6.62
CA GLY A 40 -10.99 -19.52 6.50
C GLY A 40 -11.70 -20.43 7.52
N LYS A 41 -12.00 -19.93 8.72
CA LYS A 41 -12.84 -20.65 9.70
C LYS A 41 -14.30 -20.74 9.22
N ALA A 42 -14.88 -19.67 8.69
CA ALA A 42 -16.25 -19.66 8.20
C ALA A 42 -16.47 -20.69 7.08
N TYR A 43 -15.55 -20.81 6.13
CA TYR A 43 -15.65 -21.82 5.07
C TYR A 43 -15.49 -23.26 5.57
N LYS A 44 -14.72 -23.48 6.65
CA LYS A 44 -14.67 -24.81 7.29
C LYS A 44 -15.98 -25.13 8.00
N SER A 45 -16.56 -24.16 8.71
CA SER A 45 -17.90 -24.32 9.30
C SER A 45 -18.98 -24.50 8.24
N ALA A 46 -18.82 -23.91 7.06
CA ALA A 46 -19.69 -24.15 5.90
C ALA A 46 -19.58 -25.60 5.40
N LEU A 47 -18.35 -26.14 5.31
CA LEU A 47 -18.12 -27.56 5.00
C LEU A 47 -18.78 -28.49 6.02
N ASP A 48 -18.68 -28.20 7.32
CA ASP A 48 -19.24 -29.02 8.39
C ASP A 48 -20.78 -29.14 8.33
N LYS A 49 -21.45 -28.18 7.68
CA LYS A 49 -22.91 -28.19 7.44
C LYS A 49 -23.33 -29.11 6.29
N ILE A 50 -22.40 -29.61 5.48
CA ILE A 50 -22.70 -30.49 4.35
C ILE A 50 -22.68 -31.94 4.84
N PRO A 51 -23.82 -32.65 4.84
CA PRO A 51 -23.86 -34.03 5.29
C PRO A 51 -22.98 -34.91 4.40
N SER A 52 -22.16 -35.76 5.03
CA SER A 52 -21.28 -36.69 4.32
C SER A 52 -21.24 -38.05 5.00
N SER A 53 -21.09 -39.09 4.21
CA SER A 53 -20.88 -40.47 4.64
C SER A 53 -19.68 -41.06 3.91
N LEU A 54 -19.02 -42.04 4.53
CA LEU A 54 -17.96 -42.79 3.86
C LEU A 54 -18.59 -43.77 2.87
N ALA A 55 -18.28 -43.61 1.58
CA ALA A 55 -18.71 -44.55 0.54
C ALA A 55 -17.65 -45.63 0.27
N VAL A 56 -18.05 -46.65 -0.48
CA VAL A 56 -17.16 -47.75 -0.90
C VAL A 56 -16.01 -47.17 -1.73
N ASN A 57 -14.77 -47.65 -1.50
CA ASN A 57 -13.51 -47.17 -2.09
C ASN A 57 -12.95 -45.85 -1.53
N ALA A 58 -13.20 -45.54 -0.26
CA ALA A 58 -12.61 -44.40 0.47
C ALA A 58 -12.91 -43.00 -0.11
N ARG A 59 -13.97 -42.88 -0.92
CA ARG A 59 -14.54 -41.59 -1.33
C ARG A 59 -15.66 -41.22 -0.36
N TYR A 60 -15.80 -39.94 -0.08
CA TYR A 60 -16.94 -39.45 0.69
C TYR A 60 -18.10 -39.17 -0.27
N GLU A 61 -19.28 -39.68 0.08
CA GLU A 61 -20.52 -39.31 -0.56
C GLU A 61 -21.11 -38.12 0.21
N TYR A 62 -21.25 -37.00 -0.49
CA TYR A 62 -21.88 -35.81 0.05
C TYR A 62 -23.34 -35.79 -0.38
N GLN A 63 -24.27 -35.61 0.56
CA GLN A 63 -25.69 -35.45 0.25
C GLN A 63 -25.92 -34.04 -0.30
N LEU A 64 -25.64 -33.90 -1.59
CA LEU A 64 -25.70 -32.63 -2.30
C LEU A 64 -27.15 -32.26 -2.60
N ASN A 65 -27.72 -31.38 -1.78
CA ASN A 65 -28.92 -30.63 -2.11
C ASN A 65 -28.49 -29.26 -2.70
N PRO A 66 -28.78 -28.96 -3.98
CA PRO A 66 -28.38 -27.70 -4.62
C PRO A 66 -28.84 -26.45 -3.87
N THR A 67 -30.03 -26.48 -3.28
CA THR A 67 -30.59 -25.39 -2.48
C THR A 67 -29.78 -25.19 -1.20
N LEU A 68 -29.48 -26.28 -0.49
CA LEU A 68 -28.67 -26.22 0.73
C LEU A 68 -27.26 -25.70 0.44
N LEU A 69 -26.64 -26.17 -0.64
CA LEU A 69 -25.30 -25.72 -1.05
C LEU A 69 -25.30 -24.22 -1.38
N SER A 70 -26.32 -23.73 -2.11
CA SER A 70 -26.45 -22.31 -2.42
C SER A 70 -26.60 -21.45 -1.15
N ILE A 71 -27.42 -21.89 -0.19
CA ILE A 71 -27.58 -21.20 1.10
C ILE A 71 -26.23 -21.13 1.84
N ILE A 72 -25.52 -22.26 1.94
CA ILE A 72 -24.21 -22.32 2.63
C ILE A 72 -23.18 -21.39 1.98
N LEU A 73 -23.12 -21.36 0.64
CA LEU A 73 -22.19 -20.51 -0.09
C LEU A 73 -22.56 -19.02 0.01
N ASN A 74 -23.85 -18.69 0.02
CA ASN A 74 -24.33 -17.32 0.22
C ASN A 74 -24.02 -16.81 1.64
N ASP A 75 -24.26 -17.63 2.67
CA ASP A 75 -23.90 -17.31 4.06
C ASP A 75 -22.39 -17.04 4.20
N ALA A 76 -21.56 -17.91 3.63
CA ALA A 76 -20.10 -17.76 3.64
C ALA A 76 -19.66 -16.50 2.88
N SER A 77 -20.29 -16.22 1.73
CA SER A 77 -20.01 -15.04 0.93
C SER A 77 -20.38 -13.74 1.65
N TYR A 78 -21.56 -13.70 2.27
CA TYR A 78 -22.00 -12.57 3.08
C TYR A 78 -21.03 -12.30 4.23
N LEU A 79 -20.54 -13.35 4.91
CA LEU A 79 -19.52 -13.20 5.95
C LEU A 79 -18.20 -12.62 5.40
N VAL A 80 -17.79 -13.00 4.19
CA VAL A 80 -16.59 -12.40 3.58
C VAL A 80 -16.76 -10.89 3.41
N ASP A 81 -17.91 -10.45 2.90
CA ASP A 81 -18.21 -9.03 2.74
C ASP A 81 -18.24 -8.32 4.11
N GLN A 82 -18.95 -8.86 5.10
CA GLN A 82 -18.96 -8.30 6.46
C GLN A 82 -17.56 -8.20 7.09
N VAL A 83 -16.63 -9.07 6.69
CA VAL A 83 -15.27 -9.09 7.25
C VAL A 83 -14.31 -8.21 6.46
N LEU A 84 -14.45 -8.05 5.15
CA LEU A 84 -13.51 -7.27 4.35
C LEU A 84 -14.00 -5.87 4.04
N LEU A 85 -15.30 -5.69 3.95
CA LEU A 85 -16.01 -4.42 3.74
C LEU A 85 -16.71 -3.98 5.02
N ASP A 86 -16.12 -4.33 6.17
CA ASP A 86 -16.55 -3.87 7.49
C ASP A 86 -16.51 -2.34 7.56
N GLY A 87 -17.68 -1.73 7.77
CA GLY A 87 -17.94 -0.31 7.54
C GLY A 87 -18.79 -0.08 6.28
N ASP A 88 -18.58 1.06 5.64
CA ASP A 88 -19.18 1.41 4.34
C ASP A 88 -18.14 2.09 3.42
N GLU A 89 -18.59 2.77 2.37
CA GLU A 89 -17.70 3.49 1.46
C GLU A 89 -16.99 4.69 2.10
N TYR A 90 -17.51 5.20 3.22
CA TYR A 90 -17.00 6.36 3.96
C TYR A 90 -16.25 5.99 5.24
N ASP A 91 -16.52 4.82 5.83
CA ASP A 91 -15.93 4.37 7.10
C ASP A 91 -15.38 2.93 7.02
N LEU A 92 -14.75 2.58 5.91
CA LEU A 92 -14.11 1.27 5.77
C LEU A 92 -13.00 1.12 6.82
N TRP A 93 -12.97 -0.02 7.54
CA TRP A 93 -11.96 -0.30 8.58
C TRP A 93 -10.50 -0.05 8.17
N PHE A 94 -10.18 -0.20 6.87
CA PHE A 94 -8.83 -0.05 6.35
C PHE A 94 -8.42 1.42 6.22
N TYR A 95 -9.36 2.36 6.23
CA TYR A 95 -9.11 3.80 6.15
C TYR A 95 -8.27 4.33 7.31
N GLU A 96 -8.35 3.75 8.52
CA GLU A 96 -7.45 4.11 9.64
C GLU A 96 -5.96 4.10 9.20
N TYR A 97 -5.56 3.09 8.43
CA TYR A 97 -4.18 2.95 7.96
C TYR A 97 -3.85 3.89 6.80
N ILE A 98 -4.84 4.19 5.96
CA ILE A 98 -4.72 5.10 4.83
C ILE A 98 -4.57 6.54 5.32
N ASP A 99 -5.39 6.94 6.29
CA ASP A 99 -5.41 8.28 6.87
C ASP A 99 -4.10 8.54 7.63
N LEU A 100 -3.68 7.61 8.48
CA LEU A 100 -2.39 7.72 9.18
C LEU A 100 -1.20 7.80 8.20
N ALA A 101 -1.29 7.13 7.06
CA ALA A 101 -0.25 7.19 6.03
C ALA A 101 -0.25 8.52 5.27
N ALA A 102 -1.42 9.01 4.88
CA ALA A 102 -1.59 10.30 4.20
C ALA A 102 -1.21 11.47 5.10
N GLU A 103 -1.64 11.46 6.37
CA GLU A 103 -1.24 12.43 7.39
C GLU A 103 0.29 12.45 7.55
N LYS A 104 0.91 11.27 7.67
CA LYS A 104 2.36 11.14 7.73
C LYS A 104 3.04 11.71 6.49
N GLY A 105 2.51 11.44 5.30
CA GLY A 105 3.01 11.99 4.04
C GLY A 105 2.96 13.51 4.03
N THR A 106 1.80 14.08 4.31
CA THR A 106 1.57 15.52 4.42
C THR A 106 2.52 16.16 5.43
N GLY A 107 2.65 15.57 6.62
CA GLY A 107 3.59 16.03 7.65
C GLY A 107 5.04 16.00 7.17
N GLN A 108 5.46 14.93 6.48
CA GLN A 108 6.81 14.85 5.91
C GLN A 108 7.06 15.96 4.87
N ALA A 109 6.09 16.27 4.02
CA ALA A 109 6.20 17.36 3.06
C ALA A 109 6.22 18.72 3.78
N PHE A 110 5.28 18.97 4.68
CA PHE A 110 5.17 20.19 5.47
C PHE A 110 6.46 20.53 6.22
N TYR A 111 6.97 19.63 7.06
CA TYR A 111 8.19 19.91 7.83
C TYR A 111 9.42 20.07 6.94
N ASN A 112 9.48 19.36 5.82
CA ASN A 112 10.58 19.47 4.88
C ASN A 112 10.57 20.82 4.13
N LEU A 113 9.41 21.24 3.63
CA LEU A 113 9.25 22.50 2.91
C LEU A 113 9.42 23.69 3.85
N SER A 114 8.85 23.64 5.07
CA SER A 114 9.06 24.67 6.11
C SER A 114 10.52 24.83 6.50
N LYS A 115 11.29 23.73 6.50
CA LYS A 115 12.73 23.82 6.76
C LYS A 115 13.47 24.51 5.61
N GLN A 116 13.12 24.20 4.37
CA GLN A 116 13.83 24.68 3.18
C GLN A 116 13.45 26.12 2.79
N SER A 117 12.17 26.48 2.87
CA SER A 117 11.64 27.76 2.39
C SER A 117 11.07 28.61 3.54
N PRO A 118 11.68 29.78 3.85
CA PRO A 118 11.11 30.73 4.78
C PRO A 118 9.74 31.27 4.35
N VAL A 119 9.50 31.37 3.03
CA VAL A 119 8.21 31.85 2.48
C VAL A 119 7.10 30.83 2.79
N TYR A 120 7.37 29.56 2.52
CA TYR A 120 6.43 28.49 2.86
C TYR A 120 6.20 28.39 4.36
N ALA A 121 7.27 28.45 5.17
CA ALA A 121 7.16 28.39 6.63
C ALA A 121 6.33 29.53 7.23
N ALA A 122 6.33 30.70 6.60
CA ALA A 122 5.54 31.85 7.04
C ALA A 122 4.11 31.82 6.50
N GLY A 123 3.90 31.30 5.29
CA GLY A 123 2.60 31.31 4.62
C GLY A 123 1.73 30.07 4.89
N ARG A 124 2.31 28.92 5.24
CA ARG A 124 1.60 27.68 5.57
C ARG A 124 1.51 27.54 7.09
N GLU A 125 0.34 27.85 7.65
CA GLU A 125 0.13 28.02 9.10
C GLU A 125 0.55 26.81 9.94
N SER A 126 -0.05 25.65 9.67
CA SER A 126 0.21 24.43 10.44
C SER A 126 -0.18 23.18 9.67
N LEU A 127 0.35 22.03 10.09
CA LEU A 127 -0.10 20.73 9.56
C LEU A 127 -1.59 20.52 9.78
N ALA A 128 -2.11 20.87 10.96
CA ALA A 128 -3.54 20.73 11.26
C ALA A 128 -4.43 21.53 10.30
N ALA A 129 -4.01 22.75 9.94
CA ALA A 129 -4.73 23.56 8.96
C ALA A 129 -4.74 22.92 7.57
N ILE A 130 -3.65 22.26 7.15
CA ILE A 130 -3.61 21.51 5.88
C ILE A 130 -4.60 20.35 5.92
N LEU A 131 -4.55 19.54 6.98
CA LEU A 131 -5.40 18.36 7.13
C LEU A 131 -6.89 18.75 7.19
N ALA A 132 -7.22 19.91 7.75
CA ALA A 132 -8.59 20.41 7.80
C ALA A 132 -9.05 21.10 6.49
N SER A 133 -8.16 21.32 5.53
CA SER A 133 -8.47 22.10 4.32
C SER A 133 -9.31 21.30 3.30
N ASP A 134 -10.20 21.99 2.60
CA ASP A 134 -11.03 21.39 1.54
C ASP A 134 -10.20 20.68 0.45
N PRO A 135 -9.08 21.24 -0.06
CA PRO A 135 -8.24 20.55 -1.04
C PRO A 135 -7.69 19.22 -0.51
N TYR A 136 -7.28 19.16 0.76
CA TYR A 136 -6.83 17.92 1.38
C TYR A 136 -7.98 16.90 1.48
N GLN A 137 -9.14 17.32 1.99
CA GLN A 137 -10.30 16.45 2.15
C GLN A 137 -10.80 15.87 0.82
N GLN A 138 -10.84 16.69 -0.24
CA GLN A 138 -11.20 16.22 -1.58
C GLN A 138 -10.23 15.18 -2.14
N ARG A 139 -8.92 15.38 -1.94
CA ARG A 139 -7.90 14.40 -2.36
C ARG A 139 -8.01 13.11 -1.57
N MET A 140 -8.30 13.19 -0.27
CA MET A 140 -8.54 12.02 0.57
C MET A 140 -9.76 11.22 0.11
N ALA A 141 -10.86 11.87 -0.25
CA ALA A 141 -12.03 11.19 -0.80
C ALA A 141 -11.69 10.35 -2.05
N LEU A 142 -10.80 10.83 -2.93
CA LEU A 142 -10.33 10.08 -4.10
C LEU A 142 -9.43 8.89 -3.73
N VAL A 143 -8.62 9.03 -2.68
CA VAL A 143 -7.80 7.94 -2.14
C VAL A 143 -8.69 6.87 -1.52
N HIS A 144 -9.67 7.26 -0.71
CA HIS A 144 -10.66 6.37 -0.11
C HIS A 144 -11.45 5.60 -1.16
N ALA A 145 -12.02 6.30 -2.15
CA ALA A 145 -12.76 5.66 -3.25
C ALA A 145 -11.92 4.59 -3.96
N ARG A 146 -10.65 4.88 -4.27
CA ARG A 146 -9.75 3.88 -4.86
C ARG A 146 -9.55 2.68 -3.95
N VAL A 147 -9.29 2.91 -2.66
CA VAL A 147 -9.05 1.83 -1.69
C VAL A 147 -10.30 0.97 -1.50
N PHE A 148 -11.49 1.57 -1.51
CA PHE A 148 -12.74 0.84 -1.45
C PHE A 148 -12.93 -0.10 -2.64
N GLU A 149 -12.63 0.35 -3.86
CA GLU A 149 -12.66 -0.50 -5.05
C GLU A 149 -11.67 -1.68 -4.97
N GLU A 150 -10.43 -1.44 -4.50
CA GLU A 150 -9.44 -2.51 -4.28
C GLU A 150 -9.94 -3.54 -3.26
N MET A 151 -10.64 -3.08 -2.22
CA MET A 151 -11.19 -3.94 -1.17
C MET A 151 -12.41 -4.73 -1.63
N LYS A 152 -13.27 -4.15 -2.48
CA LYS A 152 -14.33 -4.90 -3.19
C LYS A 152 -13.75 -5.97 -4.08
N GLY A 153 -12.69 -5.65 -4.84
CA GLY A 153 -11.97 -6.60 -5.67
C GLY A 153 -11.40 -7.77 -4.87
N LEU A 154 -10.75 -7.48 -3.73
CA LEU A 154 -10.27 -8.51 -2.81
C LEU A 154 -11.41 -9.40 -2.29
N SER A 155 -12.53 -8.80 -1.87
CA SER A 155 -13.68 -9.56 -1.38
C SER A 155 -14.23 -10.51 -2.45
N ALA A 156 -14.40 -10.01 -3.68
CA ALA A 156 -14.86 -10.82 -4.80
C ALA A 156 -13.92 -11.99 -5.13
N ASP A 157 -12.60 -11.74 -5.17
CA ASP A 157 -11.58 -12.76 -5.38
C ASP A 157 -11.65 -13.86 -4.30
N VAL A 158 -11.72 -13.46 -3.02
CA VAL A 158 -11.80 -14.37 -1.88
C VAL A 158 -13.05 -15.24 -1.95
N LYS A 159 -14.22 -14.64 -2.20
CA LYS A 159 -15.49 -15.37 -2.35
C LYS A 159 -15.39 -16.43 -3.43
N ARG A 160 -14.93 -16.02 -4.63
CA ARG A 160 -14.78 -16.91 -5.78
C ARG A 160 -13.85 -18.09 -5.47
N ASP A 161 -12.66 -17.80 -4.96
CA ASP A 161 -11.61 -18.81 -4.83
C ASP A 161 -11.88 -19.77 -3.66
N MET A 162 -12.42 -19.27 -2.55
CA MET A 162 -12.84 -20.11 -1.41
C MET A 162 -14.04 -20.99 -1.76
N ALA A 163 -15.05 -20.44 -2.45
CA ALA A 163 -16.21 -21.21 -2.91
C ALA A 163 -15.79 -22.33 -3.86
N ARG A 164 -14.91 -22.06 -4.82
CA ARG A 164 -14.39 -23.07 -5.76
C ARG A 164 -13.69 -24.21 -5.04
N VAL A 165 -12.80 -23.91 -4.09
CA VAL A 165 -12.11 -24.96 -3.32
C VAL A 165 -13.09 -25.84 -2.55
N LEU A 166 -14.13 -25.26 -1.96
CA LEU A 166 -15.17 -26.01 -1.27
C LEU A 166 -15.96 -26.90 -2.24
N THR A 167 -16.50 -26.34 -3.32
CA THR A 167 -17.35 -27.07 -4.27
C THR A 167 -16.60 -28.15 -5.02
N ASP A 168 -15.34 -27.90 -5.42
CA ASP A 168 -14.51 -28.89 -6.10
C ASP A 168 -14.15 -30.05 -5.16
N GLY A 169 -13.85 -29.75 -3.89
CA GLY A 169 -13.55 -30.77 -2.90
C GLY A 169 -14.74 -31.70 -2.65
N VAL A 170 -15.92 -31.10 -2.48
CA VAL A 170 -17.18 -31.83 -2.25
C VAL A 170 -17.58 -32.63 -3.49
N GLY A 171 -17.55 -32.02 -4.68
CA GLY A 171 -17.91 -32.67 -5.93
C GLY A 171 -17.00 -33.85 -6.30
N ARG A 172 -15.73 -33.82 -5.88
CA ARG A 172 -14.79 -34.93 -6.06
C ARG A 172 -14.88 -36.01 -4.98
N GLY A 173 -15.71 -35.81 -3.94
CA GLY A 173 -15.84 -36.74 -2.83
C GLY A 173 -14.57 -36.87 -1.99
N LEU A 174 -13.79 -35.79 -1.86
CA LEU A 174 -12.57 -35.79 -1.03
C LEU A 174 -12.90 -35.98 0.45
N ASN A 175 -11.91 -36.39 1.25
CA ASN A 175 -12.07 -36.41 2.70
C ASN A 175 -12.36 -34.99 3.23
N PRO A 176 -13.36 -34.78 4.12
CA PRO A 176 -13.63 -33.47 4.71
C PRO A 176 -12.40 -32.81 5.34
N ARG A 177 -11.49 -33.60 5.93
CA ARG A 177 -10.23 -33.07 6.49
C ARG A 177 -9.29 -32.54 5.41
N ASP A 178 -9.29 -33.12 4.22
CA ASP A 178 -8.48 -32.66 3.09
C ASP A 178 -9.09 -31.40 2.46
N ILE A 179 -10.42 -31.32 2.36
CA ILE A 179 -11.09 -30.09 1.94
C ILE A 179 -10.80 -28.95 2.94
N ALA A 180 -10.93 -29.20 4.24
CA ALA A 180 -10.61 -28.21 5.27
C ALA A 180 -9.15 -27.74 5.23
N ARG A 181 -8.22 -28.65 4.89
CA ARG A 181 -6.80 -28.34 4.67
C ARG A 181 -6.63 -27.44 3.43
N ASN A 182 -7.29 -27.77 2.33
CA ASN A 182 -7.25 -26.98 1.10
C ASN A 182 -7.83 -25.58 1.30
N LEU A 183 -8.94 -25.45 2.03
CA LEU A 183 -9.52 -24.16 2.41
C LEU A 183 -8.57 -23.32 3.26
N THR A 184 -7.84 -23.97 4.19
CA THR A 184 -6.82 -23.28 4.99
C THR A 184 -5.65 -22.80 4.13
N ALA A 185 -5.21 -23.62 3.16
CA ALA A 185 -4.18 -23.23 2.22
C ALA A 185 -4.62 -22.06 1.32
N GLN A 186 -5.86 -22.09 0.83
CA GLN A 186 -6.44 -21.01 0.01
C GLN A 186 -6.55 -19.70 0.80
N ALA A 187 -7.04 -19.74 2.04
CA ALA A 187 -7.05 -18.56 2.92
C ALA A 187 -5.63 -17.99 3.13
N GLY A 188 -4.61 -18.85 3.13
CA GLY A 188 -3.20 -18.44 3.15
C GLY A 188 -2.73 -17.74 1.87
N ILE A 189 -3.27 -18.10 0.70
CA ILE A 189 -3.05 -17.39 -0.58
C ILE A 189 -3.70 -16.01 -0.52
N GLU A 190 -4.97 -15.94 -0.10
CA GLU A 190 -5.69 -14.67 -0.02
C GLU A 190 -5.07 -13.70 1.00
N LYS A 191 -4.56 -14.23 2.11
CA LYS A 191 -3.73 -13.47 3.04
C LYS A 191 -2.51 -12.82 2.37
N ARG A 192 -1.83 -13.52 1.45
CA ARG A 192 -0.70 -12.93 0.71
C ARG A 192 -1.17 -11.82 -0.24
N ARG A 193 -2.31 -12.00 -0.90
CA ARG A 193 -2.95 -10.97 -1.76
C ARG A 193 -3.31 -9.73 -0.94
N ALA A 194 -3.98 -9.91 0.19
CA ALA A 194 -4.33 -8.84 1.12
C ALA A 194 -3.08 -8.10 1.66
N ASN A 195 -2.02 -8.83 1.99
CA ASN A 195 -0.76 -8.22 2.40
C ASN A 195 -0.07 -7.41 1.27
N ARG A 196 -0.35 -7.72 -0.01
CA ARG A 196 0.12 -6.91 -1.14
C ARG A 196 -0.66 -5.58 -1.22
N ILE A 197 -1.97 -5.61 -0.97
CA ILE A 197 -2.82 -4.41 -0.89
C ILE A 197 -2.32 -3.51 0.23
N ALA A 198 -2.13 -4.04 1.43
CA ALA A 198 -1.60 -3.27 2.57
C ALA A 198 -0.31 -2.50 2.22
N ARG A 199 0.67 -3.19 1.61
CA ARG A 199 1.96 -2.58 1.22
C ARG A 199 1.88 -1.66 0.01
N THR A 200 0.79 -1.68 -0.75
CA THR A 200 0.64 -0.86 -1.94
C THR A 200 -0.15 0.39 -1.61
N GLU A 201 -1.29 0.23 -0.95
CA GLU A 201 -2.24 1.30 -0.68
C GLU A 201 -1.75 2.24 0.42
N VAL A 202 -1.22 1.70 1.53
CA VAL A 202 -0.64 2.52 2.62
C VAL A 202 0.49 3.39 2.08
N THR A 203 1.42 2.80 1.33
CA THR A 203 2.55 3.57 0.78
C THR A 203 2.10 4.54 -0.30
N THR A 204 1.10 4.19 -1.11
CA THR A 204 0.58 5.08 -2.16
C THR A 204 -0.15 6.28 -1.58
N ALA A 205 -0.95 6.12 -0.52
CA ALA A 205 -1.59 7.22 0.20
C ALA A 205 -0.55 8.20 0.75
N LEU A 206 0.49 7.70 1.42
CA LEU A 206 1.60 8.52 1.92
C LEU A 206 2.29 9.29 0.79
N ARG A 207 2.61 8.61 -0.31
CA ARG A 207 3.32 9.23 -1.44
C ARG A 207 2.48 10.31 -2.12
N ARG A 208 1.21 10.04 -2.40
CA ARG A 208 0.29 11.00 -3.01
C ARG A 208 0.18 12.26 -2.15
N ALA A 209 -0.06 12.10 -0.86
CA ALA A 209 -0.13 13.21 0.08
C ALA A 209 1.14 14.09 0.07
N LYS A 210 2.34 13.48 -0.06
CA LYS A 210 3.59 14.24 -0.20
C LYS A 210 3.64 15.07 -1.48
N TRP A 211 3.24 14.48 -2.61
CA TRP A 211 3.26 15.13 -3.92
C TRP A 211 2.20 16.21 -4.04
N ASP A 212 1.05 15.97 -3.41
CA ASP A 212 -0.07 16.92 -3.40
C ASP A 212 0.30 18.18 -2.61
N GLU A 213 0.92 18.03 -1.42
CA GLU A 213 1.42 19.18 -0.65
C GLU A 213 2.59 19.89 -1.36
N ASP A 214 3.48 19.13 -2.00
CA ASP A 214 4.58 19.71 -2.79
C ASP A 214 4.06 20.54 -3.98
N GLN A 215 3.07 20.02 -4.71
CA GLN A 215 2.44 20.73 -5.81
C GLN A 215 1.73 21.99 -5.33
N GLU A 216 0.92 21.88 -4.28
CA GLU A 216 0.19 23.01 -3.73
C GLU A 216 1.13 24.09 -3.18
N ALA A 217 2.28 23.69 -2.62
CA ALA A 217 3.31 24.62 -2.19
C ALA A 217 3.94 25.39 -3.36
N ASN A 218 4.15 24.74 -4.52
CA ASN A 218 4.59 25.42 -5.74
C ASN A 218 3.54 26.41 -6.21
N ASP A 219 2.27 26.00 -6.24
CA ASP A 219 1.16 26.80 -6.77
C ASP A 219 0.87 28.04 -5.90
N LEU A 220 0.86 27.89 -4.57
CA LEU A 220 0.50 28.96 -3.63
C LEU A 220 1.65 29.93 -3.32
N PHE A 221 2.89 29.42 -3.26
CA PHE A 221 4.04 30.21 -2.79
C PHE A 221 5.10 30.45 -3.87
N GLY A 222 4.85 30.00 -5.11
CA GLY A 222 5.80 30.14 -6.21
C GLY A 222 7.11 29.40 -5.95
N LEU A 223 7.09 28.32 -5.16
CA LEU A 223 8.27 27.50 -4.95
C LEU A 223 8.67 26.84 -6.27
N LYS A 224 9.96 26.52 -6.38
CA LYS A 224 10.49 25.65 -7.43
C LYS A 224 11.04 24.41 -6.74
N THR A 225 10.27 23.32 -6.75
CA THR A 225 10.71 22.03 -6.22
C THR A 225 10.88 21.00 -7.32
N LEU A 226 11.81 20.08 -7.10
CA LEU A 226 11.82 18.77 -7.74
C LEU A 226 11.80 17.69 -6.66
N LEU A 227 11.31 16.51 -7.01
CA LEU A 227 11.26 15.35 -6.14
C LEU A 227 12.49 14.48 -6.35
N VAL A 228 13.37 14.42 -5.34
CA VAL A 228 14.41 13.39 -5.34
C VAL A 228 13.79 12.03 -5.04
N HIS A 229 14.05 11.05 -5.91
CA HIS A 229 13.60 9.68 -5.69
C HIS A 229 14.56 8.95 -4.74
N ILE A 230 14.02 8.38 -3.67
CA ILE A 230 14.77 7.67 -2.63
C ILE A 230 14.27 6.23 -2.58
N SER A 231 15.02 5.35 -3.23
CA SER A 231 14.78 3.91 -3.22
C SER A 231 15.27 3.27 -1.94
N ALA A 232 14.60 2.20 -1.50
CA ALA A 232 15.02 1.46 -0.31
C ALA A 232 16.35 0.71 -0.49
N LEU A 233 16.73 0.47 -1.76
CA LEU A 233 17.95 -0.23 -2.17
C LEU A 233 18.15 -1.60 -1.48
N SER A 234 17.07 -2.20 -0.99
CA SER A 234 17.06 -3.54 -0.41
C SER A 234 17.45 -4.61 -1.44
N PRO A 235 17.78 -5.85 -1.01
CA PRO A 235 18.04 -6.96 -1.93
C PRO A 235 16.91 -7.25 -2.93
N THR A 236 15.68 -6.86 -2.58
CA THR A 236 14.47 -7.04 -3.39
C THR A 236 14.06 -5.79 -4.17
N THR A 237 14.87 -4.73 -4.14
CA THR A 237 14.59 -3.51 -4.93
C THR A 237 14.70 -3.84 -6.41
N ARG A 238 13.71 -3.39 -7.19
CA ARG A 238 13.70 -3.57 -8.64
C ARG A 238 14.70 -2.63 -9.30
N HIS A 239 15.34 -3.07 -10.38
CA HIS A 239 16.30 -2.25 -11.14
C HIS A 239 15.72 -0.88 -11.53
N THR A 240 14.49 -0.84 -12.07
CA THR A 240 13.80 0.41 -12.47
C THR A 240 13.60 1.40 -11.32
N HIS A 241 13.59 0.92 -10.08
CA HIS A 241 13.54 1.76 -8.89
C HIS A 241 14.95 2.18 -8.45
N ALA A 242 15.91 1.26 -8.46
CA ALA A 242 17.28 1.53 -8.06
C ALA A 242 17.90 2.65 -8.92
N VAL A 243 17.75 2.59 -10.23
CA VAL A 243 18.34 3.59 -11.16
C VAL A 243 17.79 5.01 -10.99
N ARG A 244 16.57 5.15 -10.45
CA ARG A 244 15.99 6.47 -10.15
C ARG A 244 16.55 7.07 -8.85
N HIS A 245 17.19 6.27 -7.99
CA HIS A 245 17.72 6.75 -6.72
C HIS A 245 18.63 7.96 -6.92
N ALA A 246 18.48 8.98 -6.06
CA ALA A 246 19.21 10.25 -6.12
C ALA A 246 19.00 11.10 -7.39
N HIS A 247 18.05 10.75 -8.25
CA HIS A 247 17.64 11.58 -9.39
C HIS A 247 16.42 12.42 -9.04
N LEU A 248 16.33 13.59 -9.69
CA LEU A 248 15.28 14.57 -9.49
C LEU A 248 14.26 14.45 -10.62
N TYR A 249 13.00 14.61 -10.26
CA TYR A 249 11.87 14.51 -11.18
C TYR A 249 10.81 15.55 -10.81
N THR A 250 10.00 15.95 -11.77
CA THR A 250 8.79 16.75 -11.48
C THR A 250 7.72 15.88 -10.81
N ASN A 251 6.71 16.52 -10.22
CA ASN A 251 5.53 15.80 -9.71
C ASN A 251 4.87 14.95 -10.80
N GLU A 252 4.73 15.50 -12.00
CA GLU A 252 4.11 14.83 -13.14
C GLU A 252 4.91 13.59 -13.57
N GLU A 253 6.23 13.71 -13.74
CA GLU A 253 7.09 12.58 -14.09
C GLU A 253 7.05 11.45 -13.04
N VAL A 254 6.92 11.81 -11.76
CA VAL A 254 6.75 10.84 -10.67
C VAL A 254 5.40 10.14 -10.77
N ARG A 255 4.31 10.90 -10.96
CA ARG A 255 2.94 10.34 -11.07
C ARG A 255 2.82 9.41 -12.27
N GLU A 256 3.31 9.84 -13.44
CA GLU A 256 3.34 9.03 -14.65
C GLU A 256 4.13 7.75 -14.46
N TRP A 257 5.30 7.83 -13.83
CA TRP A 257 6.13 6.65 -13.62
C TRP A 257 5.47 5.63 -12.69
N TYR A 258 4.81 6.08 -11.62
CA TYR A 258 4.08 5.18 -10.72
C TYR A 258 2.78 4.62 -11.32
N ALA A 259 2.22 5.27 -12.33
CA ALA A 259 1.05 4.80 -13.08
C ALA A 259 1.40 3.72 -14.12
N LYS A 260 2.68 3.58 -14.49
CA LYS A 260 3.17 2.58 -15.45
C LYS A 260 3.50 1.25 -14.75
N ASP A 261 3.15 0.16 -15.42
CA ASP A 261 3.43 -1.22 -15.00
C ASP A 261 3.05 -1.48 -13.54
N ALA A 262 3.91 -2.18 -12.79
CA ALA A 262 3.75 -2.46 -11.37
C ALA A 262 4.60 -1.53 -10.48
N ASN A 263 5.02 -0.35 -10.96
CA ASN A 263 5.96 0.52 -10.23
C ASN A 263 5.41 0.94 -8.84
N SER A 264 4.12 1.20 -8.72
CA SER A 264 3.47 1.53 -7.44
C SER A 264 3.35 0.34 -6.48
N ILE A 265 3.26 -0.87 -7.03
CA ILE A 265 2.92 -2.09 -6.30
C ILE A 265 4.08 -2.55 -5.41
N ASN A 266 3.79 -2.78 -4.13
CA ASN A 266 4.72 -3.35 -3.13
C ASN A 266 6.10 -2.68 -3.11
N CYS A 267 6.12 -1.36 -3.29
CA CYS A 267 7.34 -0.58 -3.42
C CYS A 267 7.58 0.30 -2.18
N LYS A 268 8.77 0.20 -1.58
CA LYS A 268 9.21 1.01 -0.42
C LYS A 268 9.85 2.36 -0.77
N CYS A 269 9.85 2.77 -2.05
CA CYS A 269 10.47 4.02 -2.46
C CYS A 269 9.64 5.22 -1.97
N SER A 270 10.33 6.31 -1.65
CA SER A 270 9.73 7.59 -1.28
C SER A 270 10.30 8.71 -2.14
N GLN A 271 9.62 9.84 -2.16
CA GLN A 271 10.03 11.05 -2.86
C GLN A 271 10.19 12.15 -1.82
N GLN A 272 11.21 12.99 -1.98
CA GLN A 272 11.45 14.11 -1.09
C GLN A 272 11.59 15.39 -1.90
N SER A 273 10.83 16.42 -1.53
CA SER A 273 10.93 17.73 -2.17
C SER A 273 12.30 18.36 -1.93
N VAL A 274 12.89 18.89 -2.99
CA VAL A 274 14.17 19.60 -2.98
C VAL A 274 13.94 20.94 -3.68
N LEU A 275 14.25 22.05 -3.01
CA LEU A 275 14.24 23.35 -3.68
C LEU A 275 15.33 23.42 -4.75
N VAL A 276 14.95 23.94 -5.91
CA VAL A 276 15.84 24.13 -7.05
C VAL A 276 15.92 25.60 -7.46
N ASP A 277 16.95 25.94 -8.23
CA ASP A 277 17.10 27.26 -8.87
C ASP A 277 16.34 27.33 -10.21
N GLY A 278 16.55 28.41 -10.97
CA GLY A 278 15.94 28.60 -12.29
C GLY A 278 16.36 27.57 -13.34
N ASP A 279 17.52 26.93 -13.17
CA ASP A 279 18.07 25.92 -14.06
C ASP A 279 17.68 24.49 -13.61
N GLY A 280 16.86 24.36 -12.56
CA GLY A 280 16.48 23.07 -11.98
C GLY A 280 17.57 22.41 -11.13
N ARG A 281 18.64 23.14 -10.78
CA ARG A 281 19.71 22.61 -9.91
C ARG A 281 19.32 22.72 -8.44
N PRO A 282 19.59 21.69 -7.61
CA PRO A 282 19.35 21.76 -6.17
C PRO A 282 20.05 22.95 -5.53
N GLN A 283 19.31 23.74 -4.76
CA GLN A 283 19.90 24.80 -3.95
C GLN A 283 20.79 24.24 -2.82
N PHE A 284 20.58 22.98 -2.45
CA PHE A 284 21.43 22.23 -1.51
C PHE A 284 21.92 20.91 -2.14
N PRO A 285 22.99 20.94 -2.95
CA PRO A 285 23.45 19.77 -3.73
C PRO A 285 24.01 18.64 -2.87
N ASP A 286 24.55 18.92 -1.68
CA ASP A 286 25.17 17.91 -0.81
C ASP A 286 24.19 16.81 -0.38
N ALA A 287 22.89 17.11 -0.30
CA ALA A 287 21.87 16.10 -0.02
C ALA A 287 21.81 15.04 -1.13
N ILE A 288 21.94 15.47 -2.39
CA ILE A 288 21.98 14.56 -3.55
C ILE A 288 23.30 13.79 -3.57
N THR A 289 24.42 14.46 -3.27
CA THR A 289 25.73 13.81 -3.14
C THR A 289 25.69 12.67 -2.11
N LYS A 290 25.07 12.89 -0.96
CA LYS A 290 24.90 11.86 0.08
C LYS A 290 24.07 10.66 -0.40
N LEU A 291 22.98 10.90 -1.13
CA LEU A 291 22.17 9.82 -1.70
C LEU A 291 22.95 9.03 -2.77
N LYS A 292 23.74 9.71 -3.60
CA LYS A 292 24.64 9.04 -4.57
C LYS A 292 25.70 8.18 -3.89
N GLN A 293 26.24 8.61 -2.75
CA GLN A 293 27.17 7.81 -1.94
C GLN A 293 26.49 6.57 -1.37
N GLU A 294 25.26 6.71 -0.86
CA GLU A 294 24.46 5.58 -0.38
C GLU A 294 24.19 4.56 -1.50
N TYR A 295 23.84 5.04 -2.71
CA TYR A 295 23.69 4.17 -3.86
C TYR A 295 24.94 3.34 -4.15
N LYS A 296 26.11 3.96 -4.20
CA LYS A 296 27.40 3.26 -4.42
C LYS A 296 27.70 2.25 -3.31
N SER A 297 27.45 2.61 -2.05
CA SER A 297 27.62 1.74 -0.89
C SER A 297 26.74 0.50 -0.99
N MET A 298 25.48 0.67 -1.38
CA MET A 298 24.53 -0.43 -1.54
C MET A 298 24.80 -1.26 -2.79
N GLN A 299 25.27 -0.63 -3.87
CA GLN A 299 25.69 -1.30 -5.10
C GLN A 299 26.88 -2.24 -4.85
N ALA A 300 27.85 -1.80 -4.05
CA ALA A 300 29.03 -2.59 -3.66
C ALA A 300 28.68 -3.88 -2.90
N ARG A 301 27.43 -4.05 -2.42
CA ARG A 301 26.95 -5.27 -1.78
C ARG A 301 26.56 -6.38 -2.76
N GLY A 302 26.59 -6.12 -4.08
CA GLY A 302 26.34 -7.14 -5.10
C GLY A 302 24.89 -7.62 -5.17
N TYR A 303 23.93 -6.73 -4.92
CA TYR A 303 22.51 -7.09 -5.08
C TYR A 303 22.16 -7.24 -6.57
N ALA A 304 21.17 -8.05 -6.91
CA ALA A 304 20.78 -8.33 -8.30
C ALA A 304 20.41 -7.07 -9.12
N TRP A 305 19.99 -5.98 -8.47
CA TRP A 305 19.73 -4.71 -9.14
C TRP A 305 20.99 -3.90 -9.47
N ALA A 306 22.15 -4.26 -8.90
CA ALA A 306 23.44 -3.61 -9.13
C ALA A 306 24.14 -4.11 -10.41
N GLU A 307 23.73 -5.28 -10.92
CA GLU A 307 24.33 -5.97 -12.05
C GLU A 307 23.61 -5.65 -13.37
N LYS A 308 23.55 -4.37 -13.78
CA LYS A 308 23.09 -3.97 -15.13
C LYS A 308 23.73 -2.67 -15.57
#